data_AF-A0A820MEA6-F1
#
_entry.id   AF-A0A820MEA6-F1
#
_cell.length_a   1.000
_cell.length_b   1.000
_cell.length_c   1.000
_cell.angle_alpha   90.00
_cell.angle_beta   90.00
_cell.angle_gamma   90.00
#
_symmetry.space_group_name_H-M   'P 1'
#
loop_
_entity.id
_entity.type
_entity.pdbx_description
1 polymer ?
#
loop_
_entity_poly.entity_id
_entity_poly.type
_entity_poly.pdbx_seq_one_letter_code
_entity_poly.pdbx_strand_id
1 'polypeptide(L)'
;MKAESATVTVSDITLVKFNELYSKHKETLSCPCSKISMPYKTFVSNTIKLHPVCNSIFVSERWIKALYLLNASQYGVWDFRTTGSSQSLVLRLICIL
;
A
#
# COMPACT_ATOMS: atom_id res chain seq x y z
N MET A 1 -27.71 0.65 -58.49
CA MET A 1 -27.17 1.83 -57.77
C MET A 1 -26.01 1.34 -56.92
N LYS A 2 -24.81 1.92 -57.07
CA LYS A 2 -23.59 1.46 -56.40
C LYS A 2 -23.42 2.28 -55.12
N ALA A 3 -23.52 1.64 -53.95
CA ALA A 3 -23.27 2.31 -52.68
C ALA A 3 -21.75 2.40 -52.46
N GLU A 4 -21.24 3.61 -52.31
CA GLU A 4 -19.82 3.88 -52.04
C GLU A 4 -19.67 4.13 -50.54
N SER A 5 -18.85 3.32 -49.86
CA SER A 5 -18.58 3.47 -48.44
C SER A 5 -17.32 4.31 -48.23
N ALA A 6 -17.42 5.32 -47.36
CA ALA A 6 -16.29 6.15 -46.96
C ALA A 6 -15.84 5.79 -45.53
N THR A 7 -14.53 5.72 -45.31
CA THR A 7 -13.95 5.49 -43.98
C THR A 7 -13.77 6.83 -43.26
N VAL A 8 -14.35 6.97 -42.07
CA VAL A 8 -14.23 8.18 -41.23
C VAL A 8 -13.33 7.89 -40.03
N THR A 9 -12.27 8.68 -39.86
CA THR A 9 -11.38 8.60 -38.71
C THR A 9 -11.75 9.67 -37.68
N VAL A 10 -11.83 9.28 -36.41
CA VAL A 10 -12.16 10.17 -35.29
C VAL A 10 -11.02 10.10 -34.27
N SER A 11 -10.28 11.20 -34.10
CA SER A 11 -9.25 11.35 -33.07
C SER A 11 -9.85 11.88 -31.76
N ASP A 12 -9.18 11.62 -30.63
CA ASP A 12 -9.56 12.12 -29.29
C ASP A 12 -11.00 11.81 -28.88
N ILE A 13 -11.41 10.56 -29.07
CA ILE A 13 -12.76 10.10 -28.75
C ILE A 13 -13.01 10.03 -27.23
N THR A 14 -14.16 10.54 -26.77
CA THR A 14 -14.62 10.38 -25.39
C THR A 14 -15.35 9.05 -25.19
N LEU A 15 -15.42 8.54 -23.96
CA LEU A 15 -16.13 7.29 -23.65
C LEU A 15 -17.60 7.33 -24.10
N VAL A 16 -18.27 8.47 -23.90
CA VAL A 16 -19.66 8.68 -24.31
C VAL A 16 -19.80 8.58 -25.83
N LYS A 17 -18.93 9.27 -26.58
CA LYS A 17 -18.97 9.26 -28.05
C LYS A 17 -18.62 7.90 -28.63
N PHE A 18 -17.70 7.19 -27.99
CA PHE A 18 -17.38 5.81 -28.34
C PHE A 18 -18.59 4.90 -28.18
N ASN A 19 -19.29 4.96 -27.05
CA ASN A 19 -20.48 4.13 -26.81
C ASN A 19 -21.60 4.42 -27.82
N GLU A 20 -21.80 5.69 -28.20
CA GLU A 20 -22.75 6.06 -29.25
C GLU A 20 -22.38 5.42 -30.60
N LEU A 21 -21.12 5.56 -31.04
CA LEU A 21 -20.66 5.00 -32.32
C LEU A 21 -20.67 3.47 -32.31
N TYR A 22 -20.30 2.86 -31.19
CA TYR A 22 -20.36 1.42 -31.01
C TYR A 22 -21.80 0.90 -31.11
N SER A 23 -22.79 1.62 -30.58
CA SER A 23 -24.19 1.23 -30.71
C SER A 23 -24.71 1.27 -32.15
N LYS A 24 -24.19 2.19 -32.99
CA LYS A 24 -24.67 2.43 -34.36
C LYS A 24 -23.89 1.69 -35.45
N HIS A 25 -22.60 1.45 -35.22
CA HIS A 25 -21.67 0.96 -36.24
C HIS A 25 -20.81 -0.20 -35.74
N LYS A 26 -21.32 -1.01 -34.80
CA LYS A 26 -20.58 -2.10 -34.13
C LYS A 26 -19.78 -2.99 -35.09
N GLU A 27 -20.36 -3.36 -36.23
CA GLU A 27 -19.77 -4.29 -37.20
C GLU A 27 -18.65 -3.67 -38.05
N THR A 28 -18.62 -2.34 -38.17
CA THR A 28 -17.67 -1.62 -39.03
C THR A 28 -16.72 -0.70 -38.24
N LEU A 29 -16.92 -0.56 -36.93
CA LEU A 29 -16.08 0.24 -36.04
C LEU A 29 -14.77 -0.50 -35.76
N SER A 30 -13.64 0.12 -36.08
CA SER A 30 -12.29 -0.38 -35.75
C SER A 30 -11.55 0.64 -34.89
N CYS A 31 -10.97 0.18 -33.77
CA CYS A 31 -10.16 0.99 -32.87
C CYS A 31 -8.70 0.52 -32.93
N PRO A 32 -7.85 1.15 -33.75
CA PRO A 32 -6.43 0.88 -33.70
C PRO A 32 -5.86 1.42 -32.37
N CYS A 33 -5.22 0.56 -31.60
CA CYS A 33 -4.52 0.97 -30.38
C CYS A 33 -3.35 1.89 -30.75
N SER A 34 -3.40 3.15 -30.33
CA SER A 34 -2.31 4.11 -30.55
C SER A 34 -1.13 3.93 -29.57
N LYS A 35 -1.36 3.29 -28.42
CA LYS A 35 -0.32 2.96 -27.42
C LYS A 35 -0.46 1.52 -26.93
N ILE A 36 0.58 0.71 -27.15
CA ILE A 36 0.64 -0.69 -26.73
C ILE A 36 0.98 -0.82 -25.25
N SER A 37 1.68 0.16 -24.67
CA SER A 37 1.92 0.23 -23.24
C SER A 37 1.84 1.66 -22.71
N MET A 38 1.39 1.79 -21.47
CA MET A 38 1.52 3.01 -20.67
C MET A 38 2.62 2.76 -19.63
N PRO A 39 3.48 3.75 -19.33
CA PRO A 39 4.44 3.63 -18.26
C PRO A 39 3.70 3.38 -16.94
N TYR A 40 4.15 2.37 -16.19
CA TYR A 40 3.61 2.04 -14.87
C TYR A 40 3.70 3.27 -13.97
N LYS A 41 2.56 3.78 -13.51
CA LYS A 41 2.51 4.77 -12.43
C LYS A 41 2.53 4.04 -11.10
N THR A 42 3.00 4.69 -10.04
CA THR A 42 2.90 4.13 -8.68
C THR A 42 1.42 3.99 -8.32
N PHE A 43 0.89 2.77 -8.37
CA PHE A 43 -0.54 2.49 -8.14
C PHE A 43 -0.93 2.50 -6.66
N VAL A 44 0.05 2.32 -5.75
CA VAL A 44 -0.18 2.26 -4.31
C VAL A 44 0.89 3.09 -3.59
N SER A 45 0.45 4.09 -2.83
CA SER A 45 1.27 4.81 -1.85
C SER A 45 0.77 4.40 -0.46
N ASN A 46 1.53 3.55 0.23
CA ASN A 46 1.17 3.11 1.57
C ASN A 46 1.98 3.90 2.61
N THR A 47 1.26 4.48 3.57
CA THR A 47 1.86 5.02 4.79
C THR A 47 1.53 4.04 5.92
N ILE A 48 2.54 3.32 6.40
CA ILE A 48 2.38 2.37 7.50
C ILE A 48 2.11 3.18 8.78
N LYS A 49 0.90 3.04 9.34
CA LYS A 49 0.56 3.60 10.64
C LYS A 49 0.61 2.50 11.68
N LEU A 50 1.68 2.47 12.46
CA LEU A 50 1.81 1.56 13.60
C LEU A 50 0.92 2.02 14.76
N HIS A 51 0.54 1.08 15.63
CA HIS A 51 -0.16 1.40 16.87
C HIS A 51 0.71 2.33 17.74
N PRO A 52 0.15 3.32 18.46
CA PRO A 52 0.94 4.28 19.25
C PRO A 52 1.95 3.66 20.23
N VAL A 53 1.64 2.46 20.74
CA VAL A 53 2.53 1.68 21.61
C VAL A 53 3.88 1.33 20.95
N CYS A 54 3.89 1.17 19.63
CA CYS A 54 5.08 0.84 18.85
C CYS A 54 5.99 2.06 18.58
N ASN A 55 5.49 3.27 18.88
CA ASN A 55 6.30 4.48 18.92
C ASN A 55 6.67 4.87 20.36
N SER A 56 6.34 4.03 21.34
CA SER A 56 6.66 4.28 22.75
C SER A 56 8.14 4.02 23.06
N ILE A 57 8.65 4.67 24.10
CA ILE A 57 9.99 4.41 24.62
C ILE A 57 10.18 2.95 25.06
N PHE A 58 9.09 2.26 25.44
CA PHE A 58 9.15 0.88 25.95
C PHE A 58 9.58 -0.16 24.92
N VAL A 59 9.45 0.13 23.61
CA VAL A 59 9.96 -0.73 22.53
C VAL A 59 11.35 -0.31 22.04
N SER A 60 11.90 0.78 22.56
CA SER A 60 13.23 1.25 22.16
C SER A 60 14.32 0.30 22.63
N GLU A 61 15.37 0.12 21.83
CA GLU A 61 16.52 -0.69 22.23
C GLU A 61 17.16 -0.21 23.53
N ARG A 62 17.20 1.12 23.73
CA ARG A 62 17.78 1.72 24.93
C ARG A 62 17.02 1.28 26.18
N TRP A 63 15.69 1.31 26.13
CA TRP A 63 14.84 0.86 27.23
C TRP A 63 15.02 -0.64 27.49
N ILE A 64 14.99 -1.45 26.43
CA ILE A 64 15.15 -2.90 26.53
C ILE A 64 16.51 -3.25 27.16
N LYS A 65 17.61 -2.64 26.69
CA LYS A 65 18.95 -2.83 27.27
C LYS A 65 19.03 -2.40 28.73
N ALA A 66 18.33 -1.35 29.13
CA ALA A 66 18.28 -0.89 30.52
C ALA A 66 17.55 -1.87 31.46
N LEU A 67 16.77 -2.81 30.94
CA LEU A 67 16.11 -3.86 31.72
C LEU A 67 17.01 -5.09 31.94
N TYR A 68 18.08 -5.25 31.16
CA TYR A 68 19.07 -6.32 31.33
C TYR A 68 20.22 -5.88 32.24
N LEU A 69 19.89 -5.38 33.44
CA LEU A 69 20.91 -5.05 34.45
C LEU A 69 21.48 -6.34 35.05
N LEU A 70 22.81 -6.40 35.18
CA LEU A 70 23.51 -7.55 35.79
C LEU A 70 23.04 -7.84 37.22
N ASN A 71 22.55 -6.82 37.93
CA ASN A 71 22.07 -6.90 39.31
C ASN A 71 20.53 -6.79 39.42
N ALA A 72 19.79 -7.05 38.34
CA ALA A 72 18.33 -6.97 38.35
C ALA A 72 17.70 -7.88 39.43
N SER A 73 18.31 -9.03 39.71
CA SER A 73 17.89 -9.97 40.75
C SER A 73 18.12 -9.49 42.19
N GLN A 74 18.89 -8.41 42.40
CA GLN A 74 19.09 -7.82 43.72
C GLN A 74 17.94 -6.92 44.15
N TYR A 75 17.06 -6.54 43.21
CA TYR A 75 15.86 -5.77 43.49
C TYR A 75 14.69 -6.69 43.85
N GLY A 76 13.73 -6.17 44.61
CA GLY A 76 12.54 -6.95 44.99
C GLY A 76 11.72 -7.39 43.77
N VAL A 77 10.89 -8.42 43.95
CA VAL A 77 10.03 -8.96 42.88
C VAL A 77 9.03 -7.93 42.34
N TRP A 78 8.68 -6.93 43.15
CA TRP A 78 7.80 -5.81 42.76
C TRP A 78 8.51 -4.69 42.00
N ASP A 79 9.83 -4.71 41.91
CA ASP A 79 10.58 -3.75 41.13
C ASP A 79 10.48 -4.12 39.64
N PHE A 80 10.05 -3.16 38.82
CA PHE A 80 9.90 -3.37 37.37
C PHE A 80 11.23 -3.75 36.69
N ARG A 81 12.38 -3.45 37.30
CA ARG A 81 13.70 -3.86 36.79
C ARG A 81 13.94 -5.35 36.93
N THR A 82 13.24 -6.01 37.86
CA THR A 82 13.32 -7.47 38.08
C THR A 82 12.46 -8.23 37.06
N THR A 83 11.29 -7.71 36.70
CA THR A 83 10.30 -8.41 35.85
C THR A 83 10.11 -7.82 34.46
N GLY A 84 10.64 -6.62 34.18
CA GLY A 84 10.34 -5.87 32.96
C GLY A 84 11.02 -6.41 31.70
N SER A 85 12.14 -7.12 31.85
CA SER A 85 12.88 -7.72 30.72
C SER A 85 12.04 -8.76 29.96
N SER A 86 11.22 -9.56 30.65
CA SER A 86 10.32 -10.52 30.02
C SER A 86 9.12 -9.85 29.31
N GLN A 87 8.64 -8.71 29.83
CA GLN A 87 7.47 -8.01 29.31
C GLN A 87 7.78 -7.17 28.07
N SER A 88 8.95 -6.53 28.04
CA SER A 88 9.38 -5.67 26.92
C SER A 88 9.72 -6.44 25.64
N LEU A 89 10.16 -7.70 25.75
CA LEU A 89 10.43 -8.58 24.60
C LEU A 89 9.15 -8.89 23.80
N VAL A 90 8.05 -9.18 24.49
CA VAL A 90 6.74 -9.46 23.87
C VAL A 90 6.24 -8.23 23.11
N LEU A 91 6.37 -7.05 23.71
CA LEU A 91 5.92 -5.78 23.11
C LEU A 91 6.68 -5.44 21.83
N ARG A 92 7.96 -5.82 21.72
CA ARG A 92 8.74 -5.60 20.49
C ARG A 92 8.30 -6.53 19.36
N LEU A 93 7.97 -7.78 19.65
CA LEU A 93 7.54 -8.76 18.64
C LEU A 93 6.25 -8.32 17.93
N ILE A 94 5.27 -7.83 18.70
CA ILE A 94 3.98 -7.37 18.14
C ILE A 94 4.06 -6.07 17.33
N CYS A 95 5.18 -5.34 17.42
CA CYS A 95 5.39 -4.08 16.71
C CYS A 95 6.25 -4.22 15.45
N ILE A 96 6.84 -5.40 15.23
CA ILE A 96 7.64 -5.74 14.04
C ILE A 96 6.82 -6.56 13.03
N LEU A 97 5.84 -7.34 13.51
CA LEU A 97 4.79 -7.97 12.68
C LEU A 97 3.85 -6.92 12.08
#